data_AF-A0A2D6N9H1-F1
#
_entry.id   AF-A0A2D6N9H1-F1
#
_cell.length_a   1.000
_cell.length_b   1.000
_cell.length_c   1.000
_cell.angle_alpha   90.00
_cell.angle_beta   90.00
_cell.angle_gamma   90.00
#
_symmetry.space_group_name_H-M   'P 1'
#
loop_
_entity.id
_entity.type
_entity.pdbx_description
1 polymer ?
#
loop_
_entity_poly.entity_id
_entity_poly.type
_entity_poly.pdbx_seq_one_letter_code
_entity_poly.pdbx_strand_id
1 'polypeptide(L)'
;MSDTSSAAVFEELGLTPVINARGNQTVLGGSMFAPKVQETMDAANRYFVDMEALQQRGGEIIAELVGCEAAFVTPGCAAALALGAAACIAGD
;
A
#
# COMPACT_ATOMS: atom_id res chain seq x y z
N MET A 1 -24.19 2.59 20.55
CA MET A 1 -23.61 2.49 19.19
C MET A 1 -22.36 3.35 19.24
N SER A 2 -21.16 2.78 19.16
CA SER A 2 -19.94 3.60 19.15
C SER A 2 -19.94 4.42 17.87
N ASP A 3 -19.61 5.69 18.00
CA ASP A 3 -19.45 6.60 16.88
C ASP A 3 -18.32 6.07 15.99
N THR A 4 -18.61 5.73 14.74
CA THR A 4 -17.62 5.21 13.77
C THR A 4 -16.97 6.37 12.99
N SER A 5 -16.91 7.57 13.56
CA SER A 5 -16.11 8.65 12.98
C SER A 5 -14.63 8.25 13.03
N SER A 6 -13.86 8.58 11.98
CA SER A 6 -12.43 8.23 11.93
C SER A 6 -11.63 8.84 13.09
N ALA A 7 -12.12 9.94 13.67
CA ALA A 7 -11.56 10.53 14.88
C ALA A 7 -11.80 9.64 16.11
N ALA A 8 -13.01 9.10 16.28
CA ALA A 8 -13.37 8.24 17.40
C ALA A 8 -12.47 7.01 17.52
N VAL A 9 -12.04 6.41 16.41
CA VAL A 9 -11.11 5.25 16.42
C VAL A 9 -9.78 5.58 17.10
N PHE A 10 -9.21 6.76 16.84
CA PHE A 10 -7.96 7.17 17.47
C PHE A 10 -8.19 7.73 18.89
N GLU A 11 -9.31 8.40 19.12
CA GLU A 11 -9.68 8.92 20.45
C GLU A 11 -9.94 7.79 21.46
N GLU A 12 -10.54 6.67 21.04
CA GLU A 12 -10.69 5.46 21.85
C GLU A 12 -9.33 4.87 22.28
N LEU A 13 -8.29 5.08 21.48
CA LEU A 13 -6.90 4.71 21.80
C LEU A 13 -6.17 5.78 22.65
N GLY A 14 -6.85 6.86 23.03
CA GLY A 14 -6.27 7.99 23.76
C GLY A 14 -5.37 8.90 22.90
N LEU A 15 -5.49 8.82 21.58
CA LEU A 15 -4.72 9.62 20.62
C LEU A 15 -5.55 10.80 20.11
N THR A 16 -4.88 11.90 19.76
CA THR A 16 -5.51 13.09 19.20
C THR A 16 -5.30 13.13 17.68
N PRO A 17 -6.36 13.04 16.86
CA PRO A 17 -6.26 13.25 15.41
C PRO A 17 -5.71 14.63 15.07
N VAL A 18 -4.94 14.73 13.99
CA VAL A 18 -4.30 15.99 13.56
C VAL A 18 -4.64 16.35 12.12
N ILE A 19 -4.69 17.65 11.83
CA ILE A 19 -4.77 18.16 10.45
C ILE A 19 -3.36 18.25 9.89
N ASN A 20 -3.06 17.42 8.88
CA ASN A 20 -1.77 17.42 8.22
C ASN A 20 -1.72 18.42 7.05
N ALA A 21 -1.07 19.57 7.29
CA ALA A 21 -0.79 20.59 6.27
C ALA A 21 0.68 20.59 5.80
N ARG A 22 1.42 19.48 6.02
CA ARG A 22 2.86 19.35 5.73
C ARG A 22 3.18 18.31 4.64
N GLY A 23 2.17 17.83 3.91
CA GLY A 23 2.32 16.81 2.87
C GLY A 23 2.42 15.39 3.44
N ASN A 24 3.10 14.48 2.73
CA ASN A 24 3.20 13.06 3.05
C ASN A 24 4.28 12.74 4.12
N GLN A 25 4.04 13.18 5.35
CA GLN A 25 4.97 13.03 6.47
C GLN A 25 4.98 11.59 7.04
N THR A 26 6.16 10.96 7.08
CA THR A 26 6.34 9.61 7.65
C THR A 26 5.85 9.49 9.09
N VAL A 27 6.15 10.50 9.93
CA VAL A 27 5.73 10.51 11.35
C VAL A 27 4.21 10.61 11.53
N LEU A 28 3.48 11.02 10.48
CA LEU A 28 2.01 11.12 10.47
C LEU A 28 1.35 10.00 9.66
N GLY A 29 2.10 8.94 9.28
CA GLY A 29 1.56 7.81 8.53
C GLY A 29 1.58 7.98 7.00
N GLY A 30 2.18 9.05 6.48
CA GLY A 30 2.39 9.23 5.04
C GLY A 30 1.16 9.78 4.32
N SER A 31 0.66 9.02 3.34
CA SER A 31 -0.42 9.43 2.44
C SER A 31 -1.76 8.77 2.81
N MET A 32 -2.87 9.44 2.49
CA MET A 32 -4.21 8.86 2.59
C MET A 32 -4.64 8.29 1.24
N PHE A 33 -5.39 7.19 1.25
CA PHE A 33 -6.00 6.64 0.03
C PHE A 33 -7.11 7.54 -0.49
N ALA A 34 -7.18 7.72 -1.80
CA ALA A 34 -8.32 8.38 -2.45
C ALA A 34 -9.61 7.56 -2.22
N PRO A 35 -10.80 8.19 -2.15
CA PRO A 35 -12.06 7.49 -1.86
C PRO A 35 -12.31 6.27 -2.76
N LYS A 36 -12.07 6.41 -4.07
CA LYS A 36 -12.20 5.32 -5.05
C LYS A 36 -11.33 4.09 -4.71
N VAL A 37 -10.13 4.29 -4.15
CA VAL A 37 -9.24 3.19 -3.77
C VAL A 37 -9.82 2.45 -2.57
N GLN A 38 -10.31 3.17 -1.57
CA GLN A 38 -10.94 2.58 -0.38
C GLN A 38 -12.18 1.74 -0.78
N GLU A 39 -13.06 2.31 -1.59
CA GLU A 39 -14.25 1.61 -2.12
C GLU A 39 -13.88 0.34 -2.89
N THR A 40 -12.79 0.39 -3.67
CA THR A 40 -12.31 -0.77 -4.44
C THR A 40 -11.73 -1.85 -3.52
N MET A 41 -10.99 -1.46 -2.47
CA MET A 41 -10.45 -2.41 -1.48
C MET A 41 -11.58 -3.12 -0.74
N ASP A 42 -12.61 -2.38 -0.33
CA ASP A 42 -13.79 -2.96 0.34
C ASP A 42 -14.58 -3.91 -0.58
N ALA A 43 -14.67 -3.60 -1.87
CA ALA A 43 -15.27 -4.49 -2.86
C ALA A 43 -14.43 -5.75 -3.09
N ALA A 44 -13.11 -5.61 -3.21
CA ALA A 44 -12.17 -6.71 -3.45
C ALA A 44 -12.14 -7.71 -2.28
N ASN A 45 -12.27 -7.24 -1.04
CA ASN A 45 -12.27 -8.07 0.17
C ASN A 45 -13.44 -9.08 0.26
N ARG A 46 -14.35 -9.08 -0.72
CA ARG A 46 -15.47 -10.03 -0.83
C ARG A 46 -15.14 -11.26 -1.68
N TYR A 47 -13.95 -11.31 -2.27
CA TYR A 47 -13.57 -12.34 -3.24
C TYR A 47 -12.19 -12.91 -2.93
N PHE A 48 -11.97 -14.17 -3.31
CA PHE A 48 -10.66 -14.80 -3.33
C PHE A 48 -10.15 -14.86 -4.78
N VAL A 49 -8.85 -14.68 -4.94
CA VAL A 49 -8.15 -14.82 -6.22
C VAL A 49 -6.85 -15.57 -6.00
N ASP A 50 -6.28 -16.10 -7.08
CA ASP A 50 -4.89 -16.55 -7.05
C ASP A 50 -3.97 -15.33 -6.84
N MET A 51 -3.24 -15.34 -5.72
CA MET A 51 -2.38 -14.24 -5.34
C MET A 51 -1.14 -14.13 -6.22
N GLU A 52 -0.66 -15.23 -6.78
CA GLU A 52 0.46 -15.21 -7.73
C GLU A 52 0.03 -14.50 -9.02
N ALA A 53 -1.13 -14.87 -9.56
CA ALA A 53 -1.72 -14.22 -10.73
C ALA A 53 -2.01 -12.73 -10.47
N LEU A 54 -2.49 -12.36 -9.29
CA LEU A 54 -2.73 -10.97 -8.91
C LEU A 54 -1.42 -10.16 -8.87
N GLN A 55 -0.35 -10.71 -8.29
CA GLN A 55 0.96 -10.05 -8.23
C GLN A 55 1.54 -9.87 -9.63
N GLN A 56 1.50 -10.90 -10.46
CA GLN A 56 1.95 -10.85 -11.85
C GLN A 56 1.22 -9.75 -12.62
N ARG A 57 -0.12 -9.74 -12.54
CA ARG A 57 -0.92 -8.72 -13.23
C ARG A 57 -0.67 -7.30 -12.71
N GLY A 58 -0.49 -7.15 -11.39
CA GLY A 58 -0.12 -5.87 -10.80
C GLY A 58 1.24 -5.37 -11.30
N GLY A 59 2.21 -6.27 -11.42
CA GLY A 59 3.53 -6.00 -11.98
C GLY A 59 3.47 -5.49 -13.43
N GLU A 60 2.70 -6.16 -14.29
CA GLU A 60 2.50 -5.73 -15.69
C GLU A 60 1.95 -4.31 -15.80
N ILE A 61 0.92 -3.98 -14.99
CA ILE A 61 0.30 -2.65 -14.99
C ILE A 61 1.33 -1.59 -14.55
N ILE A 62 2.11 -1.87 -13.52
CA ILE A 62 3.13 -0.93 -13.03
C ILE A 62 4.25 -0.76 -14.07
N ALA A 63 4.68 -1.86 -14.71
CA ALA A 63 5.70 -1.82 -15.74
C ALA A 63 5.28 -0.96 -16.94
N GLU A 64 4.01 -1.08 -17.37
CA GLU A 64 3.43 -0.21 -18.41
C GLU A 64 3.42 1.26 -17.99
N LEU A 65 2.98 1.57 -16.76
CA LEU A 65 2.90 2.94 -16.26
C LEU A 65 4.27 3.62 -16.12
N VAL A 66 5.30 2.86 -15.76
CA VAL A 66 6.66 3.38 -15.52
C VAL A 66 7.54 3.30 -16.79
N GLY A 67 7.18 2.46 -17.75
CA GLY A 67 7.95 2.24 -18.98
C GLY A 67 9.17 1.35 -18.78
N CYS A 68 9.06 0.30 -17.96
CA CYS A 68 10.12 -0.69 -17.74
C CYS A 68 9.70 -2.08 -18.21
N GLU A 69 10.66 -3.01 -18.30
CA GLU A 69 10.43 -4.37 -18.83
C GLU A 69 9.59 -5.24 -17.89
N ALA A 70 9.78 -5.07 -16.58
CA ALA A 70 9.06 -5.78 -15.54
C ALA A 70 9.01 -4.94 -14.26
N ALA A 71 8.01 -5.18 -13.42
CA ALA A 71 7.88 -4.59 -12.09
C ALA A 71 7.32 -5.61 -11.11
N PHE A 72 7.67 -5.47 -9.84
CA PHE A 72 7.24 -6.37 -8.77
C PHE A 72 6.84 -5.59 -7.52
N VAL A 73 5.66 -5.90 -6.96
CA VAL A 73 5.14 -5.24 -5.76
C VAL A 73 5.73 -5.91 -4.52
N THR A 74 6.35 -5.12 -3.66
CA THR A 74 6.93 -5.58 -2.39
C THR A 74 6.23 -4.88 -1.21
N PRO A 75 6.35 -5.39 0.03
CA PRO A 75 5.72 -4.75 1.19
C PRO A 75 6.30 -3.37 1.55
N GLY A 76 7.41 -2.97 0.93
CA GLY A 76 8.00 -1.63 1.09
C GLY A 76 9.39 -1.51 0.48
N CYS A 77 9.90 -0.28 0.35
CA CYS A 77 11.17 0.00 -0.34
C CYS A 77 12.38 -0.72 0.28
N ALA A 78 12.43 -0.87 1.61
CA ALA A 78 13.53 -1.60 2.26
C ALA A 78 13.55 -3.08 1.84
N ALA A 79 12.37 -3.71 1.73
CA ALA A 79 12.26 -5.09 1.24
C ALA A 79 12.64 -5.17 -0.25
N ALA A 80 12.23 -4.21 -1.07
CA ALA A 80 12.64 -4.14 -2.47
C ALA A 80 14.17 -4.08 -2.63
N LEU A 81 14.84 -3.23 -1.85
CA LEU A 81 16.30 -3.12 -1.87
C LEU A 81 16.97 -4.42 -1.43
N ALA A 82 16.48 -5.04 -0.35
CA ALA A 82 17.02 -6.30 0.15
C ALA A 82 16.86 -7.44 -0.86
N LEU A 83 15.67 -7.61 -1.43
CA LEU A 83 15.38 -8.63 -2.43
C LEU A 83 16.16 -8.38 -3.74
N GLY A 84 16.22 -7.13 -4.20
CA GLY A 84 16.99 -6.77 -5.39
C GLY A 84 18.48 -7.04 -5.23
N ALA A 85 19.07 -6.65 -4.10
CA ALA A 85 20.47 -6.95 -3.81
C ALA A 85 20.72 -8.47 -3.72
N ALA A 86 19.85 -9.21 -3.03
CA ALA A 86 19.95 -10.66 -2.93
C ALA A 86 19.88 -11.34 -4.31
N ALA A 87 18.97 -10.91 -5.19
CA ALA A 87 18.87 -11.42 -6.56
C ALA A 87 20.15 -11.18 -7.36
N CYS A 88 20.73 -9.97 -7.29
CA CYS A 88 22.01 -9.69 -7.95
C CYS A 88 23.18 -10.52 -7.41
N ILE A 89 23.17 -10.86 -6.12
CA ILE A 89 24.22 -11.68 -5.47
C ILE A 89 24.04 -13.16 -5.80
N ALA A 90 22.81 -13.66 -5.76
CA ALA A 90 22.52 -15.06 -6.03
C ALA A 90 22.92 -15.46 -7.45
N GLY A 91 22.78 -14.53 -8.41
CA GLY A 91 23.03 -14.81 -9.81
C GLY A 91 22.00 -15.77 -10.39
N ASP A 92 22.35 -16.38 -11.53
CA ASP A 92 21.58 -17.46 -12.15
C ASP A 92 22.05 -18.84 -11.64
#